data_AF-A0A2P7NQZ5-F1
#
_entry.id   AF-A0A2P7NQZ5-F1
#
_cell.length_a   1.000
_cell.length_b   1.000
_cell.length_c   1.000
_cell.angle_alpha   90.00
_cell.angle_beta   90.00
_cell.angle_gamma   90.00
#
_symmetry.space_group_name_H-M   'P 1'
#
loop_
_entity.id
_entity.type
_entity.pdbx_description
1 polymer ?
#
loop_
_entity_poly.entity_id
_entity_poly.type
_entity_poly.pdbx_seq_one_letter_code
_entity_poly.pdbx_strand_id
1 'polypeptide(L)'
;MKNKLMILAAIFAFSFTSVSFSGLLDKKVELSTLPPIVQEAINRYAEDGKIESIEKEKSKGDLAIYEVEVKKPDGSELEFKIDGNGKLIELERE
;
A
#
# COMPACT_ATOMS: atom_id res chain seq x y z
N MET A 1 -24.43 -4.67 -0.53
CA MET A 1 -23.58 -3.62 -1.11
C MET A 1 -22.39 -3.53 -0.17
N LYS A 2 -21.28 -4.18 -0.53
CA LYS A 2 -20.15 -4.38 0.38
C LYS A 2 -19.23 -3.17 0.26
N ASN A 3 -18.95 -2.60 1.42
CA ASN A 3 -18.54 -1.22 1.62
C ASN A 3 -17.17 -0.97 0.98
N LYS A 4 -17.11 -0.08 -0.01
CA LYS A 4 -15.85 0.52 -0.44
C LYS A 4 -15.33 1.33 0.73
N LEU A 5 -14.26 0.86 1.37
CA LEU A 5 -13.58 1.61 2.42
C LEU A 5 -12.79 2.72 1.73
N MET A 6 -13.49 3.78 1.34
CA MET A 6 -12.87 5.07 1.11
C MET A 6 -12.11 5.43 2.37
N ILE A 7 -10.77 5.42 2.31
CA ILE A 7 -9.95 6.00 3.35
C ILE A 7 -10.25 7.50 3.36
N LEU A 8 -11.15 7.82 4.27
CA LEU A 8 -11.69 9.11 4.61
C LEU A 8 -10.56 9.94 5.23
N ALA A 9 -9.85 10.74 4.43
CA ALA A 9 -9.05 11.84 4.97
C ALA A 9 -9.98 13.01 5.31
N ALA A 10 -10.83 12.82 6.33
CA ALA A 10 -11.65 13.89 6.89
C ALA A 10 -10.80 14.75 7.83
N ILE A 11 -10.36 15.92 7.35
CA ILE A 11 -9.74 16.94 8.20
C ILE A 11 -10.86 17.87 8.70
N PHE A 12 -11.35 17.61 9.91
CA PHE A 12 -12.16 18.56 10.67
C PHE A 12 -11.27 19.21 11.73
N ALA A 13 -11.24 20.54 11.71
CA ALA A 13 -10.29 21.36 12.45
C ALA A 13 -10.50 21.31 13.98
N PHE A 14 -9.42 21.11 14.73
CA PHE A 14 -9.35 21.50 16.13
C PHE A 14 -7.97 22.09 16.43
N SER A 15 -7.96 23.37 16.79
CA SER A 15 -6.76 24.11 17.18
C SER A 15 -6.21 23.57 18.49
N PHE A 16 -5.04 22.93 18.47
CA PHE A 16 -4.21 22.75 19.67
C PHE A 16 -2.72 22.62 19.27
N THR A 17 -1.96 23.62 19.69
CA THR A 17 -0.52 23.62 20.04
C THR A 17 0.43 22.70 19.25
N SER A 18 1.38 23.33 18.54
CA SER A 18 2.61 22.80 17.93
C SER A 18 2.92 21.32 18.20
N VAL A 19 2.44 20.45 17.32
CA VAL A 19 2.94 19.09 17.20
C VAL A 19 4.00 19.12 16.12
N SER A 20 5.25 18.84 16.49
CA SER A 20 6.39 18.74 15.58
C SER A 20 6.01 17.87 14.37
N PHE A 21 6.00 18.48 13.19
CA PHE A 21 5.85 17.79 11.92
C PHE A 21 7.10 16.93 11.68
N SER A 22 7.09 15.72 12.23
CA SER A 22 8.08 14.69 11.94
C SER A 22 7.35 13.36 11.85
N GLY A 23 6.84 13.07 10.66
CA GLY A 23 6.13 11.82 10.39
C GLY A 23 5.45 11.72 9.04
N LEU A 24 5.44 12.79 8.23
CA LEU A 24 4.85 12.80 6.89
C LEU A 24 5.90 12.39 5.82
N LEU A 25 6.72 11.38 6.13
CA LEU A 25 7.49 10.70 5.10
C LEU A 25 6.47 9.92 4.27
N ASP A 26 6.28 10.31 3.01
CA ASP A 26 5.56 9.53 2.01
C ASP A 26 5.94 8.05 2.18
N LYS A 27 4.97 7.21 2.56
CA LYS A 27 5.18 5.76 2.65
C LYS A 27 5.42 5.14 1.27
N LYS A 28 5.23 5.91 0.20
CA LYS A 28 5.41 5.48 -1.18
C LYS A 28 6.86 5.11 -1.45
N VAL A 29 7.04 3.96 -2.06
CA VAL A 29 8.35 3.40 -2.41
C VAL A 29 8.33 2.94 -3.86
N GLU A 30 9.47 3.05 -4.53
CA GLU A 30 9.59 2.55 -5.91
C GLU A 30 9.87 1.05 -5.90
N LEU A 31 9.24 0.30 -6.82
CA LEU A 31 9.45 -1.14 -6.97
C LEU A 31 10.94 -1.52 -7.04
N SER A 32 11.72 -0.75 -7.80
CA SER A 32 13.16 -0.95 -8.00
C SER A 32 13.98 -0.87 -6.71
N THR A 33 13.48 -0.19 -5.68
CA THR A 33 14.16 -0.01 -4.38
C THR A 33 13.90 -1.15 -3.39
N LEU A 34 12.99 -2.06 -3.73
CA LEU A 34 12.57 -3.15 -2.85
C LEU A 34 13.52 -4.34 -2.95
N PRO A 35 13.58 -5.22 -1.92
CA PRO A 35 14.30 -6.48 -2.03
C PRO A 35 13.82 -7.29 -3.26
N PRO A 36 14.70 -7.99 -3.99
CA PRO A 36 14.32 -8.73 -5.19
C PRO A 36 13.13 -9.68 -5.00
N ILE A 37 13.07 -10.36 -3.86
CA ILE A 37 11.96 -11.27 -3.52
C ILE A 37 10.60 -10.54 -3.41
N VAL A 38 10.61 -9.30 -2.94
CA VAL A 38 9.42 -8.43 -2.88
C VAL A 38 9.06 -7.97 -4.28
N GLN A 39 10.03 -7.57 -5.10
CA GLN A 39 9.77 -7.18 -6.49
C GLN A 39 9.12 -8.30 -7.30
N GLU A 40 9.65 -9.52 -7.20
CA GLU A 40 9.10 -10.69 -7.86
C GLU A 40 7.68 -11.00 -7.39
N ALA A 41 7.42 -10.89 -6.08
CA ALA A 41 6.08 -11.09 -5.53
C ALA A 41 5.09 -10.04 -6.05
N ILE A 42 5.47 -8.76 -6.04
CA ILE A 42 4.62 -7.67 -6.54
C ILE A 42 4.28 -7.89 -8.01
N ASN A 43 5.27 -8.18 -8.86
CA ASN A 43 5.03 -8.44 -10.28
C ASN A 43 4.14 -9.67 -10.49
N ARG A 44 4.31 -10.72 -9.68
CA ARG A 44 3.48 -11.93 -9.75
C ARG A 44 2.01 -11.65 -9.45
N TYR A 45 1.72 -10.86 -8.42
CA TYR A 45 0.35 -10.55 -8.00
C TYR A 45 -0.30 -9.42 -8.83
N ALA A 46 0.50 -8.48 -9.34
CA ALA A 46 0.02 -7.47 -10.27
C ALA A 46 -0.47 -8.08 -11.60
N GLU A 47 0.10 -9.22 -12.00
CA GLU A 47 -0.18 -9.92 -13.28
C GLU A 47 0.07 -8.98 -14.48
N ASP A 48 -0.95 -8.69 -15.28
CA ASP A 48 -0.94 -7.76 -16.41
C ASP A 48 -1.39 -6.33 -16.05
N GLY A 49 -1.67 -6.07 -14.77
CA GLY A 49 -2.13 -4.79 -14.29
C GLY A 49 -1.01 -3.75 -14.14
N LYS A 50 -1.38 -2.48 -14.25
CA LYS A 50 -0.48 -1.35 -14.01
C LYS A 50 -0.42 -1.06 -12.50
N ILE A 51 0.78 -1.11 -11.93
CA ILE A 51 1.02 -0.71 -10.54
C ILE A 51 0.86 0.81 -10.45
N GLU A 52 -0.12 1.28 -9.66
CA GLU A 52 -0.37 2.71 -9.43
C GLU A 52 0.40 3.22 -8.22
N SER A 53 0.51 2.40 -7.16
CA SER A 53 1.23 2.76 -5.95
C SER A 53 1.81 1.54 -5.23
N ILE A 54 2.92 1.76 -4.50
CA ILE A 54 3.45 0.80 -3.53
C ILE A 54 3.76 1.58 -2.26
N GLU A 55 3.15 1.19 -1.14
CA GLU A 55 3.36 1.82 0.16
C GLU A 55 3.99 0.86 1.15
N LYS A 56 5.05 1.30 1.85
CA LYS A 56 5.67 0.55 2.92
C LYS A 56 4.98 0.85 4.25
N GLU A 57 4.16 -0.09 4.71
CA GLU A 57 3.57 -0.08 6.03
C GLU A 57 4.52 -0.73 7.05
N LYS A 58 4.83 -0.02 8.14
CA LYS A 58 5.46 -0.65 9.32
C LYS A 58 4.35 -1.28 10.16
N SER A 59 4.26 -2.60 10.14
CA SER A 59 3.39 -3.35 11.04
C SER A 59 4.02 -3.47 12.43
N LYS A 60 3.18 -3.69 13.45
CA LYS A 60 3.60 -3.87 14.85
C LYS A 60 4.71 -4.93 14.93
N GLY A 61 5.88 -4.55 15.44
CA GLY A 61 7.02 -5.46 15.65
C GLY A 61 8.04 -5.53 14.51
N ASP A 62 8.26 -4.42 13.79
CA ASP A 62 9.30 -4.24 12.76
C ASP A 62 9.14 -5.07 11.48
N LEU A 63 7.98 -5.71 11.28
CA LEU A 63 7.67 -6.39 10.02
C LEU A 63 7.35 -5.36 8.93
N ALA A 64 8.15 -5.39 7.87
CA ALA A 64 7.87 -4.64 6.65
C ALA A 64 6.67 -5.27 5.92
N ILE A 65 5.64 -4.47 5.71
CA ILE A 65 4.50 -4.80 4.86
C ILE A 65 4.52 -3.83 3.68
N TYR A 66 4.23 -4.34 2.49
CA TYR A 66 4.05 -3.54 1.29
C TYR A 66 2.62 -3.68 0.82
N GLU A 67 1.91 -2.57 0.75
CA GLU A 67 0.59 -2.45 0.14
C GLU A 67 0.76 -2.01 -1.31
N VAL A 68 0.07 -2.66 -2.23
CA VAL A 68 0.19 -2.42 -3.66
C VAL A 68 -1.19 -2.24 -4.27
N GLU A 69 -1.36 -1.15 -4.99
CA GLU A 69 -2.56 -0.84 -5.76
C GLU A 69 -2.28 -1.05 -7.25
N VAL A 70 -3.15 -1.81 -7.92
CA VAL A 70 -3.00 -2.20 -9.32
C VAL A 70 -4.28 -1.92 -10.09
N LYS A 71 -4.15 -1.19 -11.20
CA LYS A 71 -5.22 -1.00 -12.18
C LYS A 71 -5.18 -2.11 -13.23
N LYS A 72 -6.23 -2.93 -13.32
CA LYS A 72 -6.34 -4.00 -14.32
C LYS A 72 -6.75 -3.45 -15.69
N PRO A 73 -6.47 -4.18 -16.80
CA PRO A 73 -6.83 -3.72 -18.15
C PRO A 73 -8.33 -3.49 -18.37
N ASP A 74 -9.19 -4.17 -17.60
CA ASP A 74 -10.65 -4.00 -17.62
C ASP A 74 -11.13 -2.78 -16.81
N GLY A 75 -10.21 -2.07 -16.15
CA GLY A 75 -10.50 -0.91 -15.31
C GLY A 75 -10.84 -1.25 -13.86
N SER A 76 -10.89 -2.53 -13.47
CA SER A 76 -11.02 -2.94 -12.06
C SER A 76 -9.75 -2.63 -11.27
N GLU A 77 -9.89 -2.55 -9.95
CA GLU A 77 -8.79 -2.30 -9.02
C GLU A 77 -8.51 -3.55 -8.20
N LEU A 78 -7.21 -3.86 -8.08
CA LEU A 78 -6.67 -4.94 -7.27
C LEU A 78 -5.75 -4.31 -6.23
N GLU A 79 -6.05 -4.55 -4.96
CA GLU A 79 -5.17 -4.18 -3.85
C GLU A 79 -4.63 -5.46 -3.20
N PHE A 80 -3.34 -5.49 -2.88
CA PHE A 80 -2.77 -6.59 -2.11
C PHE A 80 -1.65 -6.16 -1.17
N LYS A 81 -1.51 -6.91 -0.07
CA LYS A 81 -0.44 -6.72 0.90
C LYS A 81 0.50 -7.92 0.92
N ILE A 82 1.80 -7.67 0.87
CA ILE A 82 2.84 -8.69 1.04
C ILE A 82 3.79 -8.33 2.19
N ASP A 83 4.40 -9.34 2.82
CA ASP A 83 5.47 -9.13 3.78
C ASP A 83 6.86 -8.93 3.12
N GLY A 84 7.86 -8.63 3.93
CA GLY A 84 9.26 -8.51 3.50
C GLY A 84 9.89 -9.76 2.87
N ASN A 85 9.23 -10.92 2.95
CA ASN A 85 9.64 -12.17 2.31
C ASN A 85 8.84 -12.46 1.03
N GLY A 86 7.98 -11.53 0.58
CA GLY A 86 7.15 -11.68 -0.60
C GLY A 86 5.92 -12.58 -0.38
N LYS A 87 5.55 -12.88 0.88
CA LYS A 87 4.35 -13.67 1.18
C LYS A 87 3.12 -12.78 1.18
N LEU A 88 2.07 -13.22 0.47
CA LEU A 88 0.76 -12.59 0.49
C LEU A 88 0.13 -12.65 1.89
N ILE A 89 -0.28 -11.48 2.38
CA ILE A 89 -1.01 -11.28 3.63
C ILE A 89 -2.49 -11.07 3.33
N GLU A 90 -2.79 -10.23 2.35
CA GLU A 90 -4.14 -9.78 2.03
C GLU A 90 -4.29 -9.52 0.54
N LEU A 91 -5.49 -9.74 0.01
CA LEU A 91 -5.84 -9.58 -1.40
C LEU A 91 -7.31 -9.13 -1.49
N GLU A 92 -7.52 -7.93 -2.00
CA GLU A 92 -8.84 -7.33 -2.19
C GLU A 92 -9.05 -6.98 -3.67
N ARG A 93 -10.26 -7.24 -4.18
CA ARG A 93 -10.67 -6.95 -5.56
C ARG A 93 -11.93 -6.11 -5.52
N GLU A 94 -11.94 -5.01 -6.26
CA GLU A 94 -13.14 -4.17 -6.46
C GLU A 94 -13.98 -4.57 -7.67
#